data_AF-A0A7X1H6V8-F1
#
_entry.id   AF-A0A7X1H6V8-F1
#
_cell.length_a   1.000
_cell.length_b   1.000
_cell.length_c   1.000
_cell.angle_alpha   90.00
_cell.angle_beta   90.00
_cell.angle_gamma   90.00
#
_symmetry.space_group_name_H-M   'P 1'
#
loop_
_entity.id
_entity.type
_entity.pdbx_description
1 polymer ?
#
loop_
_entity_poly.entity_id
_entity_poly.type
_entity_poly.pdbx_seq_one_letter_code
_entity_poly.pdbx_strand_id
1 'polypeptide(L)'
;MSEHFGIKVEDIFNSMKDRFRPEGAAGINNTFGYDIKDIGKWKLTVKDSTMQLDTADDVSDCDVVMDMDGETFVGINIGKVDGMEAFTSRKLKVSGDFNTFGLTSRMFQKYMTPTQDTKQEQELLTLKKTISVNQRFATGPVFGKFLKGLKDKKILAFKCPECGRLQSPPREACAICRVKNTEWVEIGPKGKMRLMEYCYYASPDPLTGETRETPYGAIGILLDGCKDEEVFWHLLKPDQLDKVKMGSVFNGKVEHGTRLRPVWNENRTGNIEDIKYFEIDE
;
A
#
# COMPACT_ATOMS: atom_id res chain seq x y z
N MET A 1 18.16 -34.94 -29.06
CA MET A 1 18.14 -34.02 -27.90
C MET A 1 17.33 -32.81 -28.30
N SER A 2 16.24 -32.55 -27.59
CA SER A 2 15.27 -31.51 -27.92
C SER A 2 15.71 -30.16 -27.36
N GLU A 3 15.85 -29.17 -28.24
CA GLU A 3 16.07 -27.78 -27.87
C GLU A 3 14.73 -27.06 -27.75
N HIS A 4 14.56 -26.29 -26.67
CA HIS A 4 13.36 -25.48 -26.43
C HIS A 4 13.79 -24.03 -26.27
N PHE A 5 13.14 -23.10 -26.98
CA PHE A 5 13.55 -21.68 -26.99
C PHE A 5 15.03 -21.43 -27.35
N GLY A 6 15.68 -22.36 -28.06
CA GLY A 6 17.11 -22.30 -28.40
C GLY A 6 18.06 -22.70 -27.26
N ILE A 7 17.55 -23.37 -26.22
CA ILE A 7 18.29 -23.77 -25.01
C ILE A 7 18.06 -25.27 -24.77
N LYS A 8 19.10 -25.97 -24.34
CA LYS A 8 18.98 -27.37 -23.91
C LYS A 8 18.66 -27.44 -22.43
N VAL A 9 17.86 -28.41 -22.03
CA VAL A 9 17.53 -28.65 -20.61
C VAL A 9 18.80 -28.86 -19.78
N GLU A 10 19.76 -29.58 -20.35
CA GLU A 10 21.06 -29.86 -19.76
C GLU A 10 21.88 -28.59 -19.49
N ASP A 11 21.77 -27.54 -20.33
CA ASP A 11 22.49 -26.28 -20.13
C ASP A 11 22.02 -25.56 -18.86
N ILE A 12 20.74 -25.67 -18.55
CA ILE A 12 20.16 -25.09 -17.32
C ILE A 12 20.68 -25.85 -16.09
N PHE A 13 20.73 -27.18 -16.13
CA PHE A 13 21.27 -28.00 -15.05
C PHE A 13 22.77 -27.81 -14.86
N ASN A 14 23.55 -27.81 -15.94
CA ASN A 14 25.00 -27.59 -15.91
C ASN A 14 25.37 -26.22 -15.31
N SER A 15 24.55 -25.19 -15.57
CA SER A 15 24.76 -23.85 -14.99
C SER A 15 24.27 -23.68 -13.55
N MET A 16 23.58 -24.66 -12.96
CA MET A 16 23.02 -24.51 -11.60
C MET A 16 24.12 -24.24 -10.56
N LYS A 17 25.27 -24.89 -10.70
CA LYS A 17 26.41 -24.71 -9.78
C LYS A 17 26.93 -23.28 -9.77
N ASP A 18 27.01 -22.65 -10.95
CA ASP A 18 27.49 -21.27 -11.09
C ASP A 18 26.46 -20.24 -10.62
N ARG A 19 25.17 -20.59 -10.67
CA ARG A 19 24.04 -19.74 -10.26
C ARG A 19 23.66 -19.90 -8.79
N PHE A 20 24.26 -20.84 -8.07
CA PHE A 20 23.88 -21.16 -6.70
C PHE A 20 24.27 -20.05 -5.72
N ARG A 21 23.37 -19.78 -4.78
CA ARG A 21 23.47 -18.72 -3.77
C ARG A 21 23.53 -19.35 -2.38
N PRO A 22 24.73 -19.53 -1.78
CA PRO A 22 24.85 -20.12 -0.44
C PRO A 22 24.02 -19.39 0.62
N GLU A 23 23.94 -18.06 0.53
CA GLU A 23 23.13 -17.24 1.43
C GLU A 23 21.62 -17.52 1.28
N GLY A 24 21.17 -17.84 0.07
CA GLY A 24 19.80 -18.25 -0.21
C GLY A 24 19.50 -19.68 0.26
N ALA A 25 20.53 -20.52 0.41
CA ALA A 25 20.41 -21.90 0.87
C ALA A 25 20.49 -22.07 2.40
N ALA A 26 20.67 -20.97 3.15
CA ALA A 26 20.77 -21.02 4.61
C ALA A 26 19.53 -21.66 5.25
N GLY A 27 19.77 -22.71 6.06
CA GLY A 27 18.73 -23.45 6.77
C GLY A 27 17.95 -24.46 5.93
N ILE A 28 18.32 -24.66 4.65
CA ILE A 28 17.68 -25.62 3.75
C ILE A 28 18.50 -26.91 3.74
N ASN A 29 17.86 -28.03 4.06
CA ASN A 29 18.46 -29.36 4.06
C ASN A 29 17.49 -30.33 3.40
N ASN A 30 17.35 -30.21 2.07
CA ASN A 30 16.33 -30.91 1.30
C ASN A 30 16.88 -31.43 -0.02
N THR A 31 16.19 -32.43 -0.56
CA THR A 31 16.44 -33.02 -1.87
C THR A 31 15.31 -32.67 -2.83
N PHE A 32 15.69 -32.22 -4.02
CA PHE A 32 14.79 -31.78 -5.09
C PHE A 32 15.01 -32.65 -6.32
N GLY A 33 13.99 -33.42 -6.67
CA GLY A 33 13.93 -34.24 -7.86
C GLY A 33 13.34 -33.47 -9.03
N TYR A 34 13.97 -33.56 -10.19
CA TYR A 34 13.44 -33.06 -11.46
C TYR A 34 13.29 -34.25 -12.40
N ASP A 35 12.06 -34.56 -12.81
CA ASP A 35 11.74 -35.54 -13.83
C ASP A 35 11.29 -34.78 -15.08
N ILE A 36 12.21 -34.65 -16.05
CA ILE A 36 11.92 -33.97 -17.30
C ILE A 36 11.59 -35.02 -18.35
N LYS A 37 10.31 -35.06 -18.70
CA LYS A 37 9.73 -36.09 -19.54
C LYS A 37 10.51 -36.26 -20.85
N ASP A 38 10.85 -37.52 -21.15
CA ASP A 38 11.57 -37.96 -22.36
C ASP A 38 12.98 -37.34 -22.54
N ILE A 39 13.54 -36.71 -21.49
CA ILE A 39 14.87 -36.08 -21.53
C ILE A 39 15.79 -36.66 -20.44
N GLY A 40 15.36 -36.67 -19.18
CA GLY A 40 16.19 -37.19 -18.09
C GLY A 40 15.69 -36.79 -16.71
N LYS A 41 16.38 -37.28 -15.68
CA LYS A 41 16.08 -36.94 -14.30
C LYS A 41 17.33 -36.46 -13.57
N TRP A 42 17.12 -35.48 -12.69
CA TRP A 42 18.17 -34.85 -11.90
C TRP A 42 17.77 -34.77 -10.44
N LYS A 43 18.73 -35.01 -9.55
CA LYS A 43 18.60 -34.86 -8.11
C LYS A 43 19.50 -33.75 -7.63
N LEU A 44 18.89 -32.71 -7.09
CA LEU A 44 19.57 -31.61 -6.43
C LEU A 44 19.49 -31.83 -4.91
N THR A 45 20.63 -32.06 -4.28
CA THR A 45 20.75 -32.13 -2.82
C THR A 45 21.29 -30.81 -2.29
N VAL A 46 20.54 -30.16 -1.41
CA VAL A 46 20.99 -28.94 -0.72
C VAL A 46 21.17 -29.26 0.75
N LYS A 47 22.37 -29.03 1.27
CA LYS A 47 22.70 -29.27 2.67
C LYS A 47 23.79 -28.31 3.14
N ASP A 48 23.65 -27.78 4.35
CA ASP A 48 24.66 -26.92 4.99
C ASP A 48 25.07 -25.73 4.09
N SER A 49 24.10 -25.14 3.37
CA SER A 49 24.32 -24.04 2.40
C SER A 49 25.22 -24.41 1.21
N THR A 50 25.36 -25.71 0.92
CA THR A 50 26.04 -26.24 -0.25
C THR A 50 25.04 -27.01 -1.14
N MET A 51 25.38 -27.16 -2.41
CA MET A 51 24.58 -27.97 -3.34
C MET A 51 25.40 -29.07 -3.99
N GLN A 52 24.73 -30.18 -4.29
CA GLN A 52 25.19 -31.24 -5.17
C GLN A 52 24.08 -31.53 -6.18
N LEU A 53 24.45 -31.64 -7.46
CA LEU A 53 23.54 -31.98 -8.54
C LEU A 53 24.04 -33.25 -9.21
N ASP A 54 23.21 -34.29 -9.21
CA ASP A 54 23.51 -35.59 -9.80
C ASP A 54 22.42 -35.95 -10.82
N THR A 55 22.79 -36.65 -11.89
CA THR A 55 21.82 -37.35 -12.73
C THR A 55 21.32 -38.59 -11.99
N ALA A 56 20.02 -38.90 -12.08
CA ALA A 56 19.42 -40.02 -11.38
C ALA A 56 18.52 -40.84 -12.31
N ASP A 57 18.37 -42.14 -12.04
CA ASP A 57 17.39 -43.00 -12.74
C ASP A 57 16.00 -42.90 -12.09
N ASP A 58 15.99 -42.58 -10.80
CA ASP A 58 14.80 -42.34 -10.01
C ASP A 58 14.99 -41.13 -9.09
N VAL A 59 13.93 -40.34 -8.95
CA VAL A 59 13.86 -39.15 -8.11
C VAL A 59 12.71 -39.23 -7.11
N SER A 60 11.99 -40.36 -7.07
CA SER A 60 10.83 -40.58 -6.20
C SER A 60 11.15 -40.46 -4.70
N ASP A 61 12.42 -40.63 -4.33
CA ASP A 61 12.92 -40.53 -2.97
C ASP A 61 13.25 -39.10 -2.51
N CYS A 62 13.11 -38.11 -3.40
CA CYS A 62 13.36 -36.71 -3.07
C CYS A 62 12.20 -36.10 -2.26
N ASP A 63 12.52 -35.16 -1.37
CA ASP A 63 11.52 -34.45 -0.54
C ASP A 63 10.48 -33.73 -1.40
N VAL A 64 10.91 -33.23 -2.55
CA VAL A 64 10.06 -32.59 -3.56
C VAL A 64 10.45 -33.09 -4.95
N VAL A 65 9.48 -33.52 -5.74
CA VAL A 65 9.65 -33.97 -7.12
C VAL A 65 8.85 -33.09 -8.07
N MET A 66 9.50 -32.59 -9.11
CA MET A 66 8.94 -31.78 -10.17
C MET A 66 8.88 -32.59 -11.46
N ASP A 67 7.68 -32.86 -11.95
CA ASP A 67 7.42 -33.59 -13.20
C ASP A 67 6.86 -32.60 -14.22
N MET A 68 7.56 -32.44 -15.34
CA MET A 68 7.16 -31.55 -16.44
C MET A 68 7.85 -31.92 -17.77
N ASP A 69 7.38 -31.33 -18.87
CA ASP A 69 8.08 -31.41 -20.16
C ASP A 69 9.25 -30.39 -20.27
N GLY A 70 10.15 -30.65 -21.22
CA GLY A 70 11.34 -29.81 -21.44
C GLY A 70 11.01 -28.37 -21.84
N GLU A 71 9.92 -28.15 -22.58
CA GLU A 71 9.48 -26.81 -22.99
C GLU A 71 9.06 -25.96 -21.79
N THR A 72 8.26 -26.55 -20.90
CA THR A 72 7.78 -25.94 -19.66
C THR A 72 8.95 -25.64 -18.74
N PHE A 73 9.88 -26.59 -18.56
CA PHE A 73 11.06 -26.41 -17.72
C PHE A 73 11.94 -25.25 -18.21
N VAL A 74 12.28 -25.23 -19.50
CA VAL A 74 13.09 -24.16 -20.08
C VAL A 74 12.34 -22.83 -19.98
N GLY A 75 11.05 -22.81 -20.33
CA GLY A 75 10.20 -21.64 -20.30
C GLY A 75 10.12 -20.97 -18.93
N ILE A 76 10.01 -21.75 -17.85
CA ILE A 76 10.00 -21.25 -16.47
C ILE A 76 11.35 -20.62 -16.13
N ASN A 77 12.46 -21.27 -16.46
CA ASN A 77 13.81 -20.80 -16.11
C ASN A 77 14.20 -19.48 -16.82
N ILE A 78 13.67 -19.22 -18.02
CA ILE A 78 13.86 -17.96 -18.74
C ILE A 78 12.74 -16.93 -18.52
N GLY A 79 11.75 -17.24 -17.70
CA GLY A 79 10.61 -16.36 -17.40
C GLY A 79 9.64 -16.15 -18.57
N LYS A 80 9.63 -17.03 -19.58
CA LYS A 80 8.62 -17.05 -20.66
C LYS A 80 7.35 -17.79 -20.28
N VAL A 81 7.43 -18.69 -19.30
CA VAL A 81 6.29 -19.44 -18.75
C VAL A 81 6.19 -19.10 -17.26
N ASP A 82 5.01 -18.70 -16.82
CA ASP A 82 4.74 -18.49 -15.40
C ASP A 82 4.61 -19.84 -14.68
N GLY A 83 5.33 -20.02 -13.57
CA GLY A 83 5.36 -21.28 -12.83
C GLY A 83 4.01 -21.66 -12.19
N MET A 84 3.20 -20.67 -11.80
CA MET A 84 1.88 -20.92 -11.22
C MET A 84 0.86 -21.29 -12.30
N GLU A 85 0.95 -20.68 -13.47
CA GLU A 85 0.17 -21.06 -14.65
C GLU A 85 0.50 -22.49 -15.11
N ALA A 86 1.79 -22.84 -15.18
CA ALA A 86 2.22 -24.20 -15.53
C ALA A 86 1.69 -25.24 -14.53
N PHE A 87 1.69 -24.92 -13.23
CA PHE A 87 1.16 -25.80 -12.19
C PHE A 87 -0.36 -25.99 -12.29
N THR A 88 -1.12 -24.89 -12.39
CA THR A 88 -2.59 -24.94 -12.48
C THR A 88 -3.08 -25.60 -13.77
N SER A 89 -2.34 -25.44 -14.88
CA SER A 89 -2.59 -26.12 -16.15
C SER A 89 -2.12 -27.58 -16.20
N ARG A 90 -1.55 -28.10 -15.10
CA ARG A 90 -1.01 -29.46 -14.96
C ARG A 90 0.17 -29.79 -15.88
N LYS A 91 0.84 -28.78 -16.44
CA LYS A 91 2.10 -28.94 -17.18
C LYS A 91 3.30 -29.11 -16.26
N LEU A 92 3.18 -28.58 -15.05
CA LEU A 92 4.09 -28.81 -13.93
C LEU A 92 3.32 -29.54 -12.83
N LYS A 93 3.79 -30.71 -12.44
CA LYS A 93 3.30 -31.44 -11.28
C LYS A 93 4.37 -31.42 -10.19
N VAL A 94 3.98 -31.00 -8.99
CA VAL A 94 4.85 -31.02 -7.80
C VAL A 94 4.33 -32.09 -6.84
N SER A 95 5.20 -33.04 -6.48
CA SER A 95 4.93 -34.07 -5.47
C SER A 95 5.83 -33.82 -4.26
N GLY A 96 5.25 -33.56 -3.08
CA GLY A 96 5.98 -33.13 -1.89
C GLY A 96 5.43 -31.81 -1.33
N ASP A 97 6.21 -31.15 -0.47
CA ASP A 97 5.82 -29.85 0.10
C ASP A 97 6.04 -28.70 -0.89
N PHE A 98 4.94 -28.05 -1.27
CA PHE A 98 4.96 -26.92 -2.21
C PHE A 98 5.70 -25.70 -1.66
N ASN A 99 5.70 -25.49 -0.33
CA ASN A 99 6.47 -24.40 0.26
C ASN A 99 7.97 -24.63 0.10
N THR A 100 8.41 -25.88 0.30
CA THR A 100 9.80 -26.32 0.04
C THR A 100 10.17 -26.13 -1.44
N PHE A 101 9.29 -26.45 -2.39
CA PHE A 101 9.49 -26.12 -3.82
C PHE A 101 9.76 -24.61 -4.03
N GLY A 102 8.97 -23.73 -3.40
CA GLY A 102 9.14 -22.29 -3.52
C GLY A 102 10.52 -21.77 -3.09
N LEU A 103 11.21 -22.49 -2.20
CA LEU A 103 12.56 -22.15 -1.75
C LEU A 103 13.62 -22.22 -2.87
N THR A 104 13.37 -22.99 -3.94
CA THR A 104 14.30 -23.09 -5.08
C THR A 104 14.59 -21.73 -5.72
N SER A 105 13.61 -20.83 -5.75
CA SER A 105 13.73 -19.50 -6.34
C SER A 105 14.77 -18.59 -5.66
N ARG A 106 14.99 -18.75 -4.34
CA ARG A 106 15.99 -17.95 -3.59
C ARG A 106 17.40 -18.56 -3.62
N MET A 107 17.51 -19.86 -3.91
CA MET A 107 18.78 -20.59 -3.95
C MET A 107 19.56 -20.35 -5.25
N PHE A 108 18.93 -19.84 -6.31
CA PHE A 108 19.57 -19.67 -7.61
C PHE A 108 19.36 -18.26 -8.16
N GLN A 109 20.38 -17.74 -8.82
CA GLN A 109 20.23 -16.62 -9.75
C GLN A 109 19.45 -17.08 -11.00
N LYS A 110 18.73 -16.14 -11.63
CA LYS A 110 17.97 -16.42 -12.86
C LYS A 110 18.89 -16.97 -13.95
N TYR A 111 18.43 -17.97 -14.69
CA TYR A 111 19.16 -18.47 -15.84
C TYR A 111 19.18 -17.38 -16.92
N MET A 112 20.38 -17.05 -17.41
CA MET A 112 20.56 -16.13 -18.52
C MET A 112 20.95 -16.90 -19.76
N THR A 113 20.30 -16.59 -20.88
CA THR A 113 20.67 -17.20 -22.16
C THR A 113 22.04 -16.71 -22.64
N PRO A 114 22.81 -17.53 -23.39
CA PRO A 114 24.11 -17.11 -23.93
C PRO A 114 24.07 -15.82 -24.76
N THR A 115 22.90 -15.46 -25.30
CA THR A 115 22.69 -14.28 -26.15
C THR A 115 22.22 -13.04 -25.39
N GLN A 116 21.95 -13.13 -24.09
CA GLN A 116 21.58 -11.99 -23.27
C GLN A 116 22.82 -11.44 -22.57
N ASP A 117 23.35 -10.33 -23.09
CA ASP A 117 24.28 -9.48 -22.35
C ASP A 117 23.67 -9.14 -20.98
N THR A 118 24.28 -9.67 -19.93
CA THR A 118 24.02 -9.26 -18.55
C THR A 118 24.46 -7.81 -18.42
N LYS A 119 23.58 -6.86 -18.73
CA LYS A 119 23.70 -5.55 -18.12
C LYS A 119 23.52 -5.77 -16.64
N GLN A 120 24.64 -5.75 -15.92
CA GLN A 120 24.72 -5.68 -14.48
C GLN A 120 23.59 -4.76 -14.01
N GLU A 121 22.66 -5.29 -13.22
CA GLU A 121 21.53 -4.51 -12.69
C GLU A 121 22.14 -3.26 -12.05
N GLN A 122 21.94 -2.11 -12.68
CA GLN A 122 22.54 -0.88 -12.22
C GLN A 122 21.97 -0.61 -10.83
N GLU A 123 22.85 -0.40 -9.85
CA GLU A 123 22.43 0.03 -8.52
C GLU A 123 21.64 1.34 -8.68
N LEU A 124 20.34 1.28 -8.40
CA LEU A 124 19.47 2.44 -8.43
C LEU A 124 19.75 3.30 -7.20
N LEU A 125 20.64 4.27 -7.36
CA LEU A 125 20.87 5.29 -6.34
C LEU A 125 19.61 6.14 -6.19
N THR A 126 18.87 5.93 -5.10
CA THR A 126 17.66 6.70 -4.77
C THR A 126 18.00 7.81 -3.79
N LEU A 127 17.95 9.07 -4.25
CA LEU A 127 18.03 10.23 -3.37
C LEU A 127 16.62 10.70 -2.99
N LYS A 128 16.16 10.39 -1.79
CA LYS A 128 14.93 10.96 -1.23
C LYS A 128 15.19 12.41 -0.83
N LYS A 129 14.56 13.36 -1.53
CA LYS A 129 14.65 14.80 -1.20
C LYS A 129 13.29 15.46 -1.37
N THR A 130 12.84 16.18 -0.35
CA THR A 130 11.68 17.07 -0.46
C THR A 130 12.07 18.26 -1.34
N ILE A 131 11.41 18.42 -2.49
CA ILE A 131 11.61 19.57 -3.37
C ILE A 131 10.91 20.77 -2.72
N SER A 132 11.70 21.63 -2.07
CA SER A 132 11.19 22.88 -1.51
C SER A 132 11.42 24.03 -2.48
N VAL A 133 10.35 24.73 -2.85
CA VAL A 133 10.41 26.01 -3.53
C VAL A 133 10.17 27.08 -2.47
N ASN A 134 11.08 28.04 -2.33
CA ASN A 134 10.96 29.16 -1.38
C ASN A 134 9.88 30.16 -1.80
N GLN A 135 8.63 29.71 -1.86
CA GLN A 135 7.45 30.54 -2.07
C GLN A 135 6.75 30.81 -0.75
N ARG A 136 6.29 32.04 -0.58
CA ARG A 136 5.44 32.44 0.55
C ARG A 136 4.08 32.81 0.00
N PHE A 137 3.04 32.11 0.44
CA PHE A 137 1.67 32.46 0.13
C PHE A 137 1.06 33.20 1.32
N ALA A 138 0.44 34.35 1.09
CA ALA A 138 -0.27 35.06 2.14
C ALA A 138 -1.60 34.36 2.40
N THR A 139 -1.85 33.95 3.65
CA THR A 139 -3.13 33.35 4.05
C THR A 139 -4.29 34.36 4.01
N GLY A 140 -4.01 35.65 3.85
CA GLY A 140 -5.01 36.70 3.86
C GLY A 140 -5.67 36.91 5.23
N PRO A 141 -6.54 37.93 5.36
CA PRO A 141 -7.11 38.31 6.65
C PRO A 141 -8.07 37.26 7.23
N VAL A 142 -8.78 36.51 6.38
CA VAL A 142 -9.78 35.53 6.80
C VAL A 142 -9.15 34.22 7.24
N PHE A 143 -8.42 33.55 6.34
CA PHE A 143 -7.76 32.30 6.70
C PHE A 143 -6.68 32.51 7.76
N GLY A 144 -5.96 33.63 7.74
CA GLY A 144 -4.99 33.97 8.79
C GLY A 144 -5.63 34.01 10.19
N LYS A 145 -6.83 34.60 10.33
CA LYS A 145 -7.57 34.61 11.61
C LYS A 145 -8.10 33.22 11.99
N PHE A 146 -8.61 32.45 11.03
CA PHE A 146 -9.07 31.08 11.26
C PHE A 146 -7.94 30.17 11.77
N LEU A 147 -6.80 30.17 11.07
CA LEU A 147 -5.62 29.38 11.44
C LEU A 147 -5.04 29.80 12.79
N LYS A 148 -5.07 31.10 13.11
CA LYS A 148 -4.73 31.57 14.47
C LYS A 148 -5.70 31.04 15.52
N GLY A 149 -6.99 30.97 15.21
CA GLY A 149 -7.99 30.33 16.06
C GLY A 149 -7.66 28.88 16.38
N LEU A 150 -7.21 28.10 15.39
CA LEU A 150 -6.81 26.71 15.60
C LEU A 150 -5.62 26.58 16.58
N LYS A 151 -4.66 27.51 16.56
CA LYS A 151 -3.59 27.57 17.59
C LYS A 151 -4.15 27.69 19.00
N ASP A 152 -5.22 28.46 19.14
CA ASP A 152 -5.90 28.74 20.41
C ASP A 152 -6.96 27.68 20.74
N LYS A 153 -7.00 26.56 20.00
CA LYS A 153 -7.99 25.47 20.14
C LYS A 153 -9.43 25.91 19.88
N LYS A 154 -9.61 26.87 18.98
CA LYS A 154 -10.90 27.45 18.61
C LYS A 154 -11.20 27.21 17.14
N ILE A 155 -12.43 26.78 16.83
CA ILE A 155 -12.90 26.67 15.46
C ILE A 155 -13.81 27.86 15.20
N LEU A 156 -13.45 28.66 14.20
CA LEU A 156 -14.16 29.89 13.86
C LEU A 156 -14.95 29.72 12.57
N ALA A 157 -16.11 30.36 12.51
CA ALA A 157 -16.96 30.43 11.34
C ALA A 157 -17.38 31.87 11.05
N PHE A 158 -17.81 32.10 9.82
CA PHE A 158 -18.55 33.29 9.45
C PHE A 158 -20.05 33.04 9.50
N LYS A 159 -20.79 33.97 10.09
CA LYS A 159 -22.25 33.99 10.03
C LYS A 159 -22.74 34.85 8.88
N CYS A 160 -23.59 34.27 8.04
CA CYS A 160 -24.28 35.01 6.99
C CYS A 160 -25.34 35.95 7.60
N PRO A 161 -25.36 37.25 7.26
CA PRO A 161 -26.35 38.17 7.80
C PRO A 161 -27.78 37.90 7.30
N GLU A 162 -27.94 37.28 6.13
CA GLU A 162 -29.27 37.01 5.55
C GLU A 162 -29.85 35.67 6.03
N CYS A 163 -29.12 34.57 5.80
CA CYS A 163 -29.62 33.22 6.09
C CYS A 163 -29.12 32.64 7.41
N GLY A 164 -28.22 33.33 8.12
CA GLY A 164 -27.69 32.87 9.41
C GLY A 164 -26.76 31.65 9.34
N ARG A 165 -26.42 31.13 8.14
CA ARG A 165 -25.49 30.00 7.97
C ARG A 165 -24.13 30.30 8.62
N LEU A 166 -23.60 29.35 9.40
CA LEU A 166 -22.25 29.39 9.95
C LEU A 166 -21.32 28.55 9.07
N GLN A 167 -20.40 29.20 8.36
CA GLN A 167 -19.50 28.58 7.37
C GLN A 167 -18.09 28.38 7.96
N SER A 168 -17.63 27.13 7.99
CA SER A 168 -16.28 26.74 8.41
C SER A 168 -15.73 25.63 7.50
N PRO A 169 -14.58 25.82 6.82
CA PRO A 169 -13.70 27.00 6.88
C PRO A 169 -14.39 28.30 6.43
N PRO A 170 -14.03 29.44 7.05
CA PRO A 170 -14.74 30.70 6.84
C PRO A 170 -14.53 31.24 5.41
N ARG A 171 -15.64 31.70 4.81
CA ARG A 171 -15.66 32.32 3.48
C ARG A 171 -16.10 33.78 3.59
N GLU A 172 -15.47 34.69 2.83
CA GLU A 172 -15.83 36.12 2.82
C GLU A 172 -17.22 36.39 2.24
N ALA A 173 -17.74 35.49 1.42
CA ALA A 173 -19.08 35.57 0.87
C ALA A 173 -19.84 34.26 1.14
N CYS A 174 -21.13 34.39 1.45
CA CYS A 174 -22.00 33.24 1.62
C CYS A 174 -22.20 32.50 0.29
N ALA A 175 -21.97 31.19 0.26
CA ALA A 175 -22.08 30.39 -0.97
C ALA A 175 -23.49 30.39 -1.59
N ILE A 176 -24.54 30.57 -0.76
CA ILE A 176 -25.93 30.55 -1.18
C ILE A 176 -26.44 31.98 -1.47
N CYS A 177 -26.39 32.86 -0.47
CA CYS A 177 -26.91 34.23 -0.58
C CYS A 177 -26.02 35.17 -1.42
N ARG A 178 -24.74 34.81 -1.62
CA ARG A 178 -23.75 35.63 -2.34
C ARG A 178 -23.52 37.03 -1.74
N VAL A 179 -23.84 37.19 -0.46
CA VAL A 179 -23.56 38.41 0.32
C VAL A 179 -22.28 38.28 1.13
N LYS A 180 -21.68 39.42 1.47
CA LYS A 180 -20.46 39.49 2.28
C LYS A 180 -20.74 39.05 3.72
N ASN A 181 -19.88 38.18 4.25
CA ASN A 181 -19.85 37.81 5.65
C ASN A 181 -18.89 38.73 6.42
N THR A 182 -19.32 39.22 7.57
CA THR A 182 -18.50 40.10 8.43
C THR A 182 -18.49 39.70 9.90
N GLU A 183 -19.46 38.88 10.34
CA GLU A 183 -19.62 38.46 11.74
C GLU A 183 -18.88 37.14 12.01
N TRP A 184 -17.85 37.20 12.85
CA TRP A 184 -17.10 36.03 13.30
C TRP A 184 -17.77 35.38 14.51
N VAL A 185 -17.92 34.06 14.46
CA VAL A 185 -18.53 33.27 15.53
C VAL A 185 -17.63 32.07 15.83
N GLU A 186 -17.42 31.77 17.11
CA GLU A 186 -16.78 30.52 17.54
C GLU A 186 -17.83 29.41 17.56
N ILE A 187 -17.50 28.25 16.99
CA ILE A 187 -18.39 27.10 16.81
C ILE A 187 -17.77 25.81 17.36
N GLY A 188 -18.59 24.78 17.55
CA GLY A 188 -18.11 23.50 18.09
C GLY A 188 -17.46 23.68 19.47
N PRO A 189 -16.29 23.07 19.74
CA PRO A 189 -15.45 22.32 18.81
C PRO A 189 -15.97 20.89 18.54
N LYS A 190 -16.97 20.45 19.30
CA LYS A 190 -17.63 19.15 19.14
C LYS A 190 -18.62 19.18 17.98
N GLY A 191 -18.95 18.01 17.44
CA GLY A 191 -19.86 17.90 16.32
C GLY A 191 -20.43 16.49 16.15
N LYS A 192 -21.26 16.31 15.12
CA LYS A 192 -21.85 15.02 14.76
C LYS A 192 -21.34 14.62 13.39
N MET A 193 -20.95 13.35 13.23
CA MET A 193 -20.48 12.85 11.95
C MET A 193 -21.59 12.90 10.89
N ARG A 194 -21.23 13.29 9.67
CA ARG A 194 -22.13 13.41 8.50
C ARG A 194 -21.61 12.68 7.28
N LEU A 195 -20.30 12.59 7.13
CA LEU A 195 -19.67 11.91 6.01
C LEU A 195 -18.49 11.10 6.56
N MET A 196 -18.28 9.92 5.98
CA MET A 196 -17.12 9.08 6.24
C MET A 196 -16.67 8.44 4.94
N GLU A 197 -15.38 8.53 4.67
CA GLU A 197 -14.70 7.87 3.57
C GLU A 197 -13.59 6.99 4.15
N TYR A 198 -13.60 5.71 3.75
CA TYR A 198 -12.54 4.75 4.06
C TYR A 198 -11.48 4.81 2.96
N CYS A 199 -10.28 5.28 3.31
CA CYS A 199 -9.18 5.40 2.37
C CYS A 199 -8.20 4.23 2.55
N TYR A 200 -8.17 3.31 1.58
CA TYR A 200 -7.18 2.22 1.48
C TYR A 200 -5.99 2.56 0.57
N TYR A 201 -6.04 3.72 -0.08
CA TYR A 201 -4.96 4.20 -0.92
C TYR A 201 -3.98 5.02 -0.08
N ALA A 202 -2.73 4.55 -0.03
CA ALA A 202 -1.66 5.20 0.70
C ALA A 202 -1.11 6.36 -0.16
N SER A 203 -1.86 7.46 -0.23
CA SER A 203 -1.41 8.66 -0.95
C SER A 203 -0.23 9.29 -0.20
N PRO A 204 0.89 9.57 -0.87
CA PRO A 204 1.94 10.37 -0.27
C PRO A 204 1.41 11.78 -0.02
N ASP A 205 1.79 12.36 1.11
CA ASP A 205 1.58 13.78 1.37
C ASP A 205 2.32 14.59 0.30
N PRO A 206 1.65 15.51 -0.42
CA PRO A 206 2.27 16.23 -1.53
C PRO A 206 3.35 17.22 -1.08
N LEU A 207 3.40 17.58 0.20
CA LEU A 207 4.40 18.49 0.79
C LEU A 207 5.57 17.73 1.39
N THR A 208 5.34 16.63 2.11
CA THR A 208 6.40 15.90 2.83
C THR A 208 6.88 14.65 2.08
N GLY A 209 6.05 14.07 1.20
CA GLY A 209 6.27 12.77 0.56
C GLY A 209 6.06 11.58 1.49
N GLU A 210 5.70 11.82 2.76
CA GLU A 210 5.41 10.75 3.71
C GLU A 210 4.08 10.08 3.36
N THR A 211 4.05 8.77 3.51
CA THR A 211 2.85 7.98 3.23
C THR A 211 2.09 7.77 4.53
N ARG A 212 0.78 8.04 4.51
CA ARG A 212 -0.09 7.77 5.66
C ARG A 212 -0.41 6.27 5.74
N GLU A 213 -0.43 5.72 6.95
CA GLU A 213 -0.88 4.35 7.18
C GLU A 213 -2.35 4.17 6.78
N THR A 214 -2.64 3.06 6.12
CA THR A 214 -3.98 2.71 5.62
C THR A 214 -4.51 1.46 6.34
N PRO A 215 -5.84 1.34 6.56
CA PRO A 215 -6.86 2.33 6.20
C PRO A 215 -6.91 3.53 7.16
N TYR A 216 -7.32 4.69 6.65
CA TYR A 216 -7.67 5.85 7.48
C TYR A 216 -9.05 6.39 7.13
N GLY A 217 -9.67 7.09 8.08
CA GLY A 217 -11.03 7.62 7.94
C GLY A 217 -11.00 9.13 7.71
N ALA A 218 -11.33 9.56 6.50
CA ALA A 218 -11.61 10.97 6.23
C ALA A 218 -13.08 11.25 6.51
N ILE A 219 -13.37 12.21 7.37
CA ILE A 219 -14.71 12.45 7.91
C ILE A 219 -15.15 13.89 7.73
N GLY A 220 -16.46 14.07 7.52
CA GLY A 220 -17.14 15.35 7.60
C GLY A 220 -17.92 15.45 8.91
N ILE A 221 -17.63 16.48 9.70
CA ILE A 221 -18.28 16.74 10.99
C ILE A 221 -19.18 17.96 10.87
N LEU A 222 -20.46 17.84 11.20
CA LEU A 222 -21.30 19.00 11.47
C LEU A 222 -21.03 19.48 12.89
N LEU A 223 -20.23 20.55 13.01
CA LEU A 223 -19.88 21.17 14.29
C LEU A 223 -21.11 21.83 14.94
N ASP A 224 -21.10 21.92 16.28
CA ASP A 224 -22.19 22.56 17.00
C ASP A 224 -22.36 24.03 16.59
N GLY A 225 -23.62 24.44 16.44
CA GLY A 225 -23.99 25.76 15.94
C GLY A 225 -24.10 25.82 14.43
N CYS A 226 -23.39 24.96 13.67
CA CYS A 226 -23.57 24.85 12.23
C CYS A 226 -24.88 24.13 11.90
N LYS A 227 -25.42 24.46 10.72
CA LYS A 227 -26.62 23.85 10.15
C LYS A 227 -26.26 23.19 8.81
N ASP A 228 -27.18 22.42 8.27
CA ASP A 228 -26.99 21.50 7.16
C ASP A 228 -26.19 22.07 5.97
N GLU A 229 -25.50 21.17 5.25
CA GLU A 229 -24.52 21.38 4.16
C GLU A 229 -23.11 21.85 4.59
N GLU A 230 -22.93 22.43 5.78
CA GLU A 230 -21.62 22.93 6.24
C GLU A 230 -20.90 21.89 7.11
N VAL A 231 -20.17 20.97 6.47
CA VAL A 231 -19.35 19.96 7.16
C VAL A 231 -17.89 20.39 7.23
N PHE A 232 -17.32 20.25 8.43
CA PHE A 232 -15.90 20.45 8.68
C PHE A 232 -15.16 19.14 8.39
N TRP A 233 -14.23 19.17 7.44
CA TRP A 233 -13.43 18.00 7.09
C TRP A 233 -12.29 17.79 8.08
N HIS A 234 -12.10 16.56 8.54
CA HIS A 234 -10.87 16.14 9.22
C HIS A 234 -10.69 14.61 9.24
N LEU A 235 -9.69 14.12 9.98
CA LEU A 235 -9.41 12.69 10.14
C LEU A 235 -10.06 12.14 11.42
N LEU A 236 -10.50 10.89 11.36
CA LEU A 236 -10.92 10.12 12.53
C LEU A 236 -9.72 9.43 13.18
N LYS A 237 -9.78 9.24 14.50
CA LYS A 237 -8.85 8.38 15.23
C LYS A 237 -8.84 6.96 14.61
N PRO A 238 -7.66 6.41 14.24
CA PRO A 238 -7.59 5.15 13.49
C PRO A 238 -8.28 3.94 14.16
N ASP A 239 -8.20 3.81 15.49
CA ASP A 239 -8.79 2.70 16.27
C ASP A 239 -10.33 2.79 16.45
N GLN A 240 -10.96 3.81 15.85
CA GLN A 240 -12.39 4.06 15.91
C GLN A 240 -13.10 3.97 14.56
N LEU A 241 -12.38 3.61 13.49
CA LEU A 241 -12.93 3.41 12.14
C LEU A 241 -14.23 2.60 12.16
N ASP A 242 -14.21 1.42 12.79
CA ASP A 242 -15.36 0.52 12.83
C ASP A 242 -16.37 0.81 13.97
N LYS A 243 -16.14 1.86 14.77
CA LYS A 243 -16.94 2.19 15.95
C LYS A 243 -17.87 3.38 15.74
N VAL A 244 -17.71 4.10 14.64
CA VAL A 244 -18.49 5.29 14.31
C VAL A 244 -19.64 4.99 13.36
N LYS A 245 -20.73 5.75 13.47
CA LYS A 245 -21.89 5.69 12.58
C LYS A 245 -22.02 7.00 11.82
N MET A 246 -22.10 6.92 10.50
CA MET A 246 -22.37 8.08 9.64
C MET A 246 -23.82 8.54 9.81
N GLY A 247 -24.03 9.85 9.95
CA GLY A 247 -25.36 10.44 9.88
C GLY A 247 -25.91 10.41 8.45
N SER A 248 -27.21 10.55 8.29
CA SER A 248 -27.85 10.60 6.97
C SER A 248 -28.92 11.69 6.92
N VAL A 249 -29.14 12.23 5.73
CA VAL A 249 -30.27 13.10 5.44
C VAL A 249 -30.96 12.51 4.22
N PHE A 250 -32.14 11.93 4.43
CA PHE A 250 -32.92 11.30 3.36
C PHE A 250 -34.37 11.76 3.45
N ASN A 251 -34.91 12.29 2.35
CA ASN A 251 -36.26 12.85 2.28
C ASN A 251 -36.59 13.83 3.43
N GLY A 252 -35.64 14.68 3.81
CA GLY A 252 -35.81 15.65 4.91
C GLY A 252 -35.75 15.05 6.32
N LYS A 253 -35.65 13.72 6.48
CA LYS A 253 -35.39 13.08 7.76
C LYS A 253 -33.89 13.07 8.04
N VAL A 254 -33.51 13.67 9.17
CA VAL A 254 -32.12 13.75 9.63
C VAL A 254 -31.86 12.66 10.66
N GLU A 255 -30.95 11.74 10.35
CA GLU A 255 -30.35 10.84 11.32
C GLU A 255 -28.95 11.35 11.69
N HIS A 256 -28.74 11.57 12.98
CA HIS A 256 -27.45 12.04 13.46
C HIS A 256 -26.46 10.89 13.60
N GLY A 257 -25.26 11.09 13.07
CA GLY A 257 -24.13 10.18 13.26
C GLY A 257 -23.50 10.32 14.64
N THR A 258 -22.43 9.55 14.85
CA THR A 258 -21.66 9.53 16.10
C THR A 258 -21.19 10.93 16.49
N ARG A 259 -21.24 11.19 17.79
CA ARG A 259 -20.75 12.41 18.40
C ARG A 259 -19.23 12.38 18.47
N LEU A 260 -18.58 13.44 18.01
CA LEU A 260 -17.13 13.53 17.94
C LEU A 260 -16.61 14.82 18.60
N ARG A 261 -15.40 14.74 19.16
CA ARG A 261 -14.63 15.88 19.67
C ARG A 261 -13.21 15.89 19.08
N PRO A 262 -12.61 17.07 18.88
CA PRO A 262 -11.24 17.14 18.37
C PRO A 262 -10.24 16.82 19.46
N VAL A 263 -9.17 16.16 19.07
CA VAL A 263 -7.93 16.04 19.82
C VAL A 263 -6.92 16.98 19.18
N TRP A 264 -6.41 17.92 19.95
CA TRP A 264 -5.48 18.95 19.47
C TRP A 264 -4.04 18.46 19.58
N ASN A 265 -3.21 18.78 18.59
CA ASN A 265 -1.77 18.56 18.69
C ASN A 265 -1.15 19.45 19.78
N GLU A 266 -0.06 19.00 20.38
CA GLU A 266 0.65 19.76 21.43
C GLU A 266 1.32 21.01 20.84
N ASN A 267 2.06 20.82 19.74
CA ASN A 267 2.69 21.88 18.97
C ASN A 267 1.73 22.37 17.87
N ARG A 268 1.15 23.55 18.06
CA ARG A 268 0.19 24.15 17.12
C ARG A 268 0.80 25.34 16.40
N THR A 269 0.86 25.26 15.08
CA THR A 269 1.62 26.17 14.21
C THR A 269 0.73 27.03 13.30
N GLY A 270 -0.59 26.85 13.36
CA GLY A 270 -1.57 27.59 12.57
C GLY A 270 -1.82 26.88 11.25
N ASN A 271 -2.07 25.59 11.33
CA ASN A 271 -2.38 24.72 10.20
C ASN A 271 -3.61 23.87 10.53
N ILE A 272 -4.16 23.14 9.55
CA ILE A 272 -5.31 22.26 9.79
C ILE A 272 -4.95 21.09 10.71
N GLU A 273 -3.68 20.71 10.76
CA GLU A 273 -3.11 19.66 11.61
C GLU A 273 -2.92 20.11 13.07
N ASP A 274 -3.23 21.35 13.42
CA ASP A 274 -3.31 21.77 14.83
C ASP A 274 -4.37 20.94 15.57
N ILE A 275 -5.36 20.44 14.82
CA ILE A 275 -6.19 19.30 15.22
C ILE A 275 -5.49 18.03 14.71
N LYS A 276 -5.24 17.09 15.63
CA LYS A 276 -4.58 15.81 15.35
C LYS A 276 -5.53 14.84 14.64
N TYR A 277 -6.74 14.73 15.17
CA TYR A 277 -7.87 13.96 14.65
C TYR A 277 -9.12 14.29 15.48
N PHE A 278 -10.27 13.78 15.08
CA PHE A 278 -11.46 13.67 15.92
C PHE A 278 -11.60 12.26 16.49
N GLU A 279 -12.16 12.16 17.68
CA GLU A 279 -12.51 10.90 18.32
C GLU A 279 -13.92 10.94 18.89
N ILE A 280 -14.48 9.77 19.19
CA ILE A 280 -15.78 9.62 19.87
C ILE A 280 -15.79 10.46 21.15
N ASP A 281 -16.83 11.26 21.29
CA ASP A 281 -17.11 12.05 22.48
C ASP A 281 -17.86 11.16 23.49
N GLU A 282 -17.09 10.46 24.34
CA GLU A 282 -17.60 9.68 25.49
C GLU A 282 -18.25 10.56 26.56
#